data_AF-A0A4R0E484-F1
#
_entry.id   AF-A0A4R0E484-F1
#
_cell.length_a   1.000
_cell.length_b   1.000
_cell.length_c   1.000
_cell.angle_alpha   90.00
_cell.angle_beta   90.00
_cell.angle_gamma   90.00
#
_symmetry.space_group_name_H-M   'P 1'
#
loop_
_entity.id
_entity.type
_entity.pdbx_description
1 polymer ?
#
loop_
_entity_poly.entity_id
_entity_poly.type
_entity_poly.pdbx_seq_one_letter_code
_entity_poly.pdbx_strand_id
1 'polypeptide(L)'
;MVIEYTGNKLPGKTQFSGRRRTTTRKSGFSSHENSTGGEYKIENQDTYILEKGECLSLIFNIPDHNPDDLVAFGGWYFSDHFLDINIELGGFTKKTLTDWKEGNWAKFGSMGFSSTKENIPWTRISFKALEDTKISFYDIGCGIVAHKHIDAAKANPDKKHLLNNMYQFAPEANFYVTEGEVSIVINDDRNLELESTKPTSIYLKSCNRCARFLPINIKDERYHLSFSSHCVANAPCTHTGFGKLKNIQDETYLNLHHGFQLECRYCKKFEVNAAHNPQRTADQMKEDGTRRRHFELLLTHLFKGSPQLNYRKENPGKELTTDIWEKFGKKCFKCQADIPSAREMNLDHTRPLALLWPLDKTATCLCKGCNSQKRDRPPSEYYAENEIEKLSVITGISIEDLNNPGPNLIAVNKLVSDLDWLILEFCHKPELAKERDGKLTAELFLKALQKTLNKTELGQVYDLLKIYNQKNAAK
;
A
#
# COMPACT_ATOMS: atom_id res chain seq x y z
N MET A 1 44.02 17.18 -0.15
CA MET A 1 43.14 18.35 0.04
C MET A 1 41.79 17.83 0.53
N VAL A 2 41.51 18.10 1.80
CA VAL A 2 40.28 17.71 2.49
C VAL A 2 39.16 18.59 1.95
N ILE A 3 38.14 17.99 1.35
CA ILE A 3 36.94 18.71 0.89
C ILE A 3 35.94 18.68 2.04
N GLU A 4 35.68 19.85 2.62
CA GLU A 4 34.65 20.08 3.64
C GLU A 4 33.26 19.71 3.11
N TYR A 5 32.61 18.77 3.80
CA TYR A 5 31.20 18.46 3.61
C TYR A 5 30.36 19.56 4.29
N THR A 6 30.05 20.61 3.54
CA THR A 6 28.97 21.54 3.92
C THR A 6 27.63 20.86 3.64
N GLY A 7 26.86 20.63 4.70
CA GLY A 7 25.53 20.02 4.65
C GLY A 7 24.55 20.87 3.87
N ASN A 8 24.52 20.68 2.55
CA ASN A 8 23.53 21.30 1.67
C ASN A 8 22.30 20.40 1.54
N LYS A 9 21.14 20.98 1.87
CA LYS A 9 19.80 20.45 1.54
C LYS A 9 19.80 19.92 0.10
N LEU A 10 19.61 18.61 -0.09
CA LEU A 10 19.40 18.04 -1.43
C LEU A 10 18.08 18.59 -2.02
N PRO A 11 18.09 19.45 -3.06
CA PRO A 11 16.91 20.15 -3.55
C PRO A 11 16.16 19.26 -4.56
N GLY A 12 15.65 18.11 -4.10
CA GLY A 12 15.13 17.04 -4.96
C GLY A 12 13.86 17.36 -5.77
N LYS A 13 13.21 18.51 -5.58
CA LYS A 13 12.02 18.92 -6.38
C LYS A 13 12.22 20.18 -7.21
N THR A 14 13.18 21.03 -6.87
CA THR A 14 13.38 22.34 -7.51
C THR A 14 14.51 22.32 -8.53
N GLN A 15 15.58 21.57 -8.30
CA GLN A 15 16.76 21.61 -9.17
C GLN A 15 16.55 20.83 -10.48
N PHE A 16 15.72 19.79 -10.45
CA PHE A 16 15.71 18.77 -11.50
C PHE A 16 14.69 19.00 -12.63
N SER A 17 14.10 20.19 -12.76
CA SER A 17 13.43 20.59 -14.01
C SER A 17 13.44 22.09 -14.28
N GLY A 18 13.97 22.92 -13.37
CA GLY A 18 13.81 24.38 -13.40
C GLY A 18 12.35 24.88 -13.39
N ARG A 19 11.37 24.01 -13.62
CA ARG A 19 9.95 24.32 -13.84
C ARG A 19 9.10 23.36 -13.01
N ARG A 20 8.79 23.80 -11.79
CA ARG A 20 7.62 23.25 -11.08
C ARG A 20 6.41 23.53 -11.99
N ARG A 21 5.57 22.52 -12.26
CA ARG A 21 4.26 22.80 -12.87
C ARG A 21 3.63 23.89 -12.00
N THR A 22 3.17 24.98 -12.61
CA THR A 22 2.45 26.02 -11.89
C THR A 22 1.32 25.34 -11.13
N THR A 23 1.22 25.61 -9.83
CA THR A 23 0.10 25.11 -9.01
C THR A 23 -1.17 25.70 -9.60
N THR A 24 -1.86 24.92 -10.43
CA THR A 24 -2.99 25.43 -11.20
C THR A 24 -4.21 25.70 -10.33
N ARG A 25 -4.36 25.04 -9.16
CA ARG A 25 -5.40 25.30 -8.14
C ARG A 25 -5.10 24.65 -6.77
N LYS A 26 -5.73 25.16 -5.70
CA LYS A 26 -5.73 24.62 -4.32
C LYS A 26 -6.79 23.52 -4.17
N SER A 27 -6.60 22.56 -3.27
CA SER A 27 -7.56 21.47 -2.94
C SER A 27 -8.93 21.97 -2.46
N GLY A 28 -9.06 23.25 -2.10
CA GLY A 28 -10.26 23.82 -1.48
C GLY A 28 -10.42 23.47 0.01
N PHE A 29 -9.64 22.51 0.53
CA PHE A 29 -9.70 22.06 1.92
C PHE A 29 -8.51 22.58 2.74
N SER A 30 -8.80 23.26 3.84
CA SER A 30 -7.84 23.70 4.86
C SER A 30 -7.58 22.60 5.90
N SER A 31 -6.54 22.78 6.72
CA SER A 31 -6.43 21.99 7.95
C SER A 31 -7.62 22.29 8.85
N HIS A 32 -8.03 21.27 9.62
CA HIS A 32 -9.00 21.42 10.69
C HIS A 32 -8.44 22.38 11.74
N GLU A 33 -9.29 23.24 12.31
CA GLU A 33 -8.90 24.22 13.33
C GLU A 33 -8.19 23.58 14.54
N ASN A 34 -8.64 22.40 14.93
CA ASN A 34 -8.14 21.65 16.09
C ASN A 34 -7.02 20.64 15.79
N SER A 35 -6.47 20.58 14.56
CA SER A 35 -5.39 19.63 14.27
C SER A 35 -4.53 20.03 13.07
N THR A 36 -3.21 20.04 13.27
CA THR A 36 -2.25 20.22 12.17
C THR A 36 -1.92 18.91 11.46
N GLY A 37 -2.19 17.77 12.10
CA GLY A 37 -1.78 16.44 11.67
C GLY A 37 -0.36 16.07 12.08
N GLY A 38 0.33 16.92 12.86
CA GLY A 38 1.65 16.68 13.40
C GLY A 38 1.65 16.20 14.86
N GLU A 39 0.48 15.88 15.40
CA GLU A 39 0.29 15.50 16.80
C GLU A 39 0.09 13.99 16.97
N TYR A 40 0.51 13.45 18.11
CA TYR A 40 0.21 12.07 18.51
C TYR A 40 -0.14 11.97 20.01
N LYS A 41 -0.77 10.86 20.39
CA LYS A 41 -0.97 10.44 21.78
C LYS A 41 -0.74 8.94 21.90
N ILE A 42 -0.56 8.47 23.13
CA ILE A 42 -0.44 7.05 23.46
C ILE A 42 -1.63 6.67 24.33
N GLU A 43 -2.25 5.55 24.02
CA GLU A 43 -3.27 4.92 24.87
C GLU A 43 -2.85 3.50 25.21
N ASN A 44 -3.39 2.98 26.31
CA ASN A 44 -3.10 1.65 26.83
C ASN A 44 -4.37 0.83 26.77
N GLN A 45 -4.29 -0.35 26.16
CA GLN A 45 -5.41 -1.26 25.98
C GLN A 45 -5.28 -2.46 26.90
N ASP A 46 -6.42 -2.94 27.37
CA ASP A 46 -6.52 -4.18 28.11
C ASP A 46 -6.05 -5.35 27.25
N THR A 47 -5.40 -6.31 27.91
CA THR A 47 -4.81 -7.48 27.28
C THR A 47 -5.50 -8.73 27.79
N TYR A 48 -5.94 -9.58 26.87
CA TYR A 48 -6.48 -10.90 27.15
C TYR A 48 -5.40 -11.95 26.93
N ILE A 49 -5.37 -12.96 27.79
CA ILE A 49 -4.49 -14.13 27.65
C ILE A 49 -5.32 -15.26 27.03
N LEU A 50 -4.77 -15.88 25.98
CA LEU A 50 -5.31 -17.08 25.36
C LEU A 50 -4.29 -18.19 25.51
N GLU A 51 -4.69 -19.30 26.12
CA GLU A 51 -3.87 -20.52 26.11
C GLU A 51 -3.86 -21.13 24.71
N LYS A 52 -2.83 -21.92 24.41
CA LYS A 52 -2.74 -22.67 23.16
C LYS A 52 -4.03 -23.45 22.87
N GLY A 53 -4.63 -23.16 21.71
CA GLY A 53 -5.84 -23.82 21.22
C GLY A 53 -7.13 -23.08 21.56
N GLU A 54 -7.11 -22.11 22.48
CA GLU A 54 -8.27 -21.30 22.80
C GLU A 54 -8.66 -20.37 21.65
N CYS A 55 -9.95 -20.04 21.59
CA CYS A 55 -10.52 -19.18 20.58
C CYS A 55 -11.33 -18.05 21.23
N LEU A 56 -10.94 -16.81 20.94
CA LEU A 56 -11.69 -15.60 21.28
C LEU A 56 -12.47 -15.14 20.05
N SER A 57 -13.77 -14.94 20.21
CA SER A 57 -14.65 -14.44 19.16
C SER A 57 -15.24 -13.08 19.52
N LEU A 58 -15.18 -12.14 18.58
CA LEU A 58 -15.98 -10.91 18.64
C LEU A 58 -17.24 -11.11 17.79
N ILE A 59 -18.39 -10.92 18.41
CA ILE A 59 -19.70 -10.97 17.76
C ILE A 59 -20.22 -9.54 17.66
N PHE A 60 -20.39 -9.08 16.43
CA PHE A 60 -20.91 -7.75 16.11
C PHE A 60 -22.38 -7.87 15.75
N ASN A 61 -23.27 -7.34 16.58
CA ASN A 61 -24.70 -7.28 16.31
C ASN A 61 -25.03 -5.93 15.67
N ILE A 62 -25.35 -5.95 14.39
CA ILE A 62 -25.63 -4.74 13.64
C ILE A 62 -27.11 -4.39 13.85
N PRO A 63 -27.43 -3.13 14.19
CA PRO A 63 -28.81 -2.72 14.46
C PRO A 63 -29.67 -2.87 13.20
N ASP A 64 -30.98 -2.92 13.40
CA ASP A 64 -31.94 -2.90 12.30
C ASP A 64 -31.72 -1.67 11.41
N HIS A 65 -31.71 -1.91 10.10
CA HIS A 65 -31.37 -0.91 9.11
C HIS A 65 -32.24 -1.09 7.86
N ASN A 66 -32.27 -0.07 7.04
CA ASN A 66 -33.06 -0.04 5.81
C ASN A 66 -32.23 -0.47 4.61
N PRO A 67 -32.88 -0.82 3.48
CA PRO A 67 -32.18 -0.95 2.22
C PRO A 67 -31.38 0.32 1.88
N ASP A 68 -30.20 0.16 1.29
CA ASP A 68 -29.25 1.24 0.96
C ASP A 68 -28.59 1.96 2.15
N ASP A 69 -28.92 1.59 3.40
CA ASP A 69 -28.10 1.96 4.54
C ASP A 69 -26.72 1.33 4.41
N LEU A 70 -25.71 2.11 4.79
CA LEU A 70 -24.34 1.66 4.78
C LEU A 70 -24.03 1.16 6.18
N VAL A 71 -23.75 -0.13 6.33
CA VAL A 71 -23.40 -0.73 7.62
C VAL A 71 -21.93 -1.10 7.63
N ALA A 72 -21.33 -1.17 8.81
CA ALA A 72 -19.94 -1.52 8.98
C ALA A 72 -19.67 -2.22 10.30
N PHE A 73 -18.53 -2.92 10.34
CA PHE A 73 -17.91 -3.40 11.57
C PHE A 73 -16.39 -3.29 11.43
N GLY A 74 -15.68 -3.36 12.55
CA GLY A 74 -14.23 -3.48 12.54
C GLY A 74 -13.59 -2.97 13.81
N GLY A 75 -12.27 -2.99 13.78
CA GLY A 75 -11.41 -2.49 14.84
C GLY A 75 -9.96 -2.80 14.54
N TRP A 76 -9.11 -2.49 15.51
CA TRP A 76 -7.70 -2.82 15.48
C TRP A 76 -7.39 -3.87 16.54
N TYR A 77 -6.40 -4.71 16.26
CA TYR A 77 -5.95 -5.72 17.21
C TYR A 77 -4.42 -5.77 17.26
N PHE A 78 -3.90 -6.15 18.41
CA PHE A 78 -2.52 -6.50 18.61
C PHE A 78 -2.45 -7.93 19.12
N SER A 79 -1.41 -8.66 18.71
CA SER A 79 -1.07 -9.92 19.34
C SER A 79 0.43 -10.13 19.32
N ASP A 80 0.97 -10.73 20.37
CA ASP A 80 2.40 -11.03 20.48
C ASP A 80 2.82 -12.26 19.66
N HIS A 81 1.88 -13.14 19.30
CA HIS A 81 2.11 -14.31 18.46
C HIS A 81 1.12 -14.37 17.29
N PHE A 82 1.39 -15.27 16.34
CA PHE A 82 0.49 -15.48 15.20
C PHE A 82 -0.83 -16.13 15.65
N LEU A 83 -1.94 -15.60 15.15
CA LEU A 83 -3.28 -16.10 15.39
C LEU A 83 -3.88 -16.67 14.09
N ASP A 84 -4.60 -17.78 14.19
CA ASP A 84 -5.47 -18.22 13.11
C ASP A 84 -6.79 -17.44 13.18
N ILE A 85 -7.07 -16.62 12.15
CA ILE A 85 -8.16 -15.65 12.16
C ILE A 85 -9.19 -15.99 11.09
N ASN A 86 -10.42 -16.27 11.54
CA ASN A 86 -11.56 -16.47 10.66
C ASN A 86 -12.56 -15.32 10.78
N ILE A 87 -13.22 -14.94 9.68
CA ILE A 87 -14.26 -13.90 9.65
C ILE A 87 -15.48 -14.44 8.92
N GLU A 88 -16.57 -14.62 9.67
CA GLU A 88 -17.91 -14.93 9.17
C GLU A 88 -18.65 -13.64 8.86
N LEU A 89 -18.86 -13.38 7.57
CA LEU A 89 -19.24 -12.05 7.10
C LEU A 89 -20.73 -11.70 7.27
N GLY A 90 -21.60 -12.63 7.67
CA GLY A 90 -22.99 -12.29 8.04
C GLY A 90 -23.86 -11.62 6.97
N GLY A 91 -23.37 -11.46 5.74
CA GLY A 91 -23.99 -10.67 4.67
C GLY A 91 -23.03 -9.67 3.99
N PHE A 92 -21.89 -9.32 4.59
CA PHE A 92 -20.84 -8.56 3.91
C PHE A 92 -20.21 -9.37 2.77
N THR A 93 -19.91 -8.72 1.64
CA THR A 93 -19.31 -9.39 0.47
C THR A 93 -17.79 -9.28 0.41
N LYS A 94 -17.21 -8.34 1.16
CA LYS A 94 -15.78 -8.07 1.18
C LYS A 94 -15.34 -7.85 2.62
N LYS A 95 -14.03 -7.89 2.85
CA LYS A 95 -13.43 -7.62 4.16
C LYS A 95 -12.06 -7.00 4.03
N THR A 96 -11.66 -6.33 5.09
CA THR A 96 -10.28 -5.96 5.38
C THR A 96 -9.83 -6.84 6.53
N LEU A 97 -8.69 -7.47 6.35
CA LEU A 97 -7.90 -8.10 7.39
C LEU A 97 -6.45 -7.88 6.98
N THR A 98 -5.68 -7.22 7.84
CA THR A 98 -4.25 -7.06 7.61
C THR A 98 -3.52 -8.25 8.23
N ASP A 99 -2.60 -8.88 7.50
CA ASP A 99 -1.85 -10.03 7.97
C ASP A 99 -1.08 -9.69 9.24
N TRP A 100 -1.07 -10.58 10.22
CA TRP A 100 -0.31 -10.37 11.46
C TRP A 100 1.17 -10.14 11.17
N LYS A 101 1.78 -9.21 11.91
CA LYS A 101 3.21 -8.95 11.89
C LYS A 101 3.69 -8.67 13.31
N GLU A 102 4.74 -9.38 13.72
CA GLU A 102 5.31 -9.28 15.06
C GLU A 102 5.51 -7.82 15.49
N GLY A 103 5.07 -7.52 16.71
CA GLY A 103 5.25 -6.21 17.35
C GLY A 103 4.43 -5.07 16.75
N ASN A 104 3.51 -5.34 15.82
CA ASN A 104 2.68 -4.32 15.19
C ASN A 104 1.18 -4.57 15.42
N TRP A 105 0.42 -3.48 15.49
CA TRP A 105 -1.04 -3.52 15.45
C TRP A 105 -1.52 -3.80 14.03
N ALA A 106 -2.53 -4.65 13.91
CA ALA A 106 -3.22 -4.98 12.68
C ALA A 106 -4.66 -4.46 12.72
N LYS A 107 -5.41 -4.61 11.63
CA LYS A 107 -6.80 -4.16 11.55
C LYS A 107 -7.68 -5.13 10.81
N PHE A 108 -8.96 -5.12 11.17
CA PHE A 108 -9.99 -5.89 10.51
C PHE A 108 -11.27 -5.06 10.37
N GLY A 109 -12.16 -5.53 9.51
CA GLY A 109 -13.50 -4.97 9.39
C GLY A 109 -14.08 -5.09 8.00
N SER A 110 -15.27 -4.52 7.84
CA SER A 110 -15.90 -4.34 6.54
C SER A 110 -16.88 -3.19 6.55
N MET A 111 -17.33 -2.84 5.35
CA MET A 111 -18.39 -1.87 5.13
C MET A 111 -19.12 -2.27 3.85
N GLY A 112 -20.44 -2.23 3.89
CA GLY A 112 -21.30 -2.68 2.80
C GLY A 112 -22.68 -2.04 2.87
N PHE A 113 -23.28 -1.86 1.70
CA PHE A 113 -24.67 -1.45 1.60
C PHE A 113 -25.56 -2.64 1.95
N SER A 114 -26.58 -2.41 2.77
CA SER A 114 -27.61 -3.41 3.01
C SER A 114 -28.44 -3.63 1.74
N SER A 115 -28.87 -4.87 1.54
CA SER A 115 -29.68 -5.27 0.40
C SER A 115 -31.17 -5.14 0.72
N THR A 116 -32.00 -4.92 -0.29
CA THR A 116 -33.47 -4.81 -0.13
C THR A 116 -34.17 -6.06 0.40
N LYS A 117 -33.46 -7.19 0.53
CA LYS A 117 -34.06 -8.50 0.83
C LYS A 117 -33.71 -9.04 2.21
N GLU A 118 -32.54 -8.71 2.76
CA GLU A 118 -32.04 -9.26 4.02
C GLU A 118 -31.17 -8.22 4.72
N ASN A 119 -31.48 -7.94 6.00
CA ASN A 119 -30.58 -7.22 6.89
C ASN A 119 -29.33 -8.07 7.15
N ILE A 120 -28.23 -7.41 7.49
CA ILE A 120 -27.02 -8.05 8.02
C ILE A 120 -27.16 -8.06 9.55
N PRO A 121 -27.66 -9.13 10.20
CA PRO A 121 -27.98 -9.07 11.63
C PRO A 121 -26.73 -9.15 12.52
N TRP A 122 -25.74 -9.96 12.12
CA TRP A 122 -24.53 -10.15 12.90
C TRP A 122 -23.36 -10.54 12.02
N THR A 123 -22.14 -10.31 12.50
CA THR A 123 -20.90 -10.85 11.92
C THR A 123 -19.97 -11.29 13.04
N ARG A 124 -19.14 -12.31 12.79
CA ARG A 124 -18.24 -12.87 13.79
C ARG A 124 -16.81 -12.88 13.26
N ILE A 125 -15.87 -12.51 14.11
CA ILE A 125 -14.44 -12.74 13.90
C ILE A 125 -13.93 -13.60 15.04
N SER A 126 -13.16 -14.63 14.71
CA SER A 126 -12.61 -15.59 15.66
C SER A 126 -11.09 -15.57 15.56
N PHE A 127 -10.43 -15.47 16.71
CA PHE A 127 -8.99 -15.46 16.89
C PHE A 127 -8.59 -16.70 17.67
N LYS A 128 -7.96 -17.66 16.99
CA LYS A 128 -7.50 -18.89 17.60
C LYS A 128 -6.00 -18.84 17.87
N ALA A 129 -5.63 -19.08 19.12
CA ALA A 129 -4.26 -19.15 19.58
C ALA A 129 -3.61 -20.47 19.16
N LEU A 130 -2.45 -20.41 18.50
CA LEU A 130 -1.66 -21.60 18.14
C LEU A 130 -0.61 -21.97 19.20
N GLU A 131 -0.34 -21.01 20.08
CA GLU A 131 0.53 -21.05 21.26
C GLU A 131 -0.02 -20.04 22.28
N ASP A 132 0.50 -20.03 23.50
CA ASP A 132 0.03 -19.10 24.54
C ASP A 132 0.27 -17.66 24.08
N THR A 133 -0.81 -16.89 23.97
CA THR A 133 -0.83 -15.64 23.22
C THR A 133 -1.53 -14.54 24.00
N LYS A 134 -1.00 -13.33 23.91
CA LYS A 134 -1.67 -12.11 24.35
C LYS A 134 -2.37 -11.44 23.19
N ILE A 135 -3.59 -10.97 23.42
CA ILE A 135 -4.38 -10.25 22.42
C ILE A 135 -5.05 -9.01 23.02
N SER A 136 -5.00 -7.91 22.29
CA SER A 136 -5.56 -6.62 22.70
C SER A 136 -6.33 -6.00 21.55
N PHE A 137 -7.39 -5.25 21.86
CA PHE A 137 -8.24 -4.60 20.86
C PHE A 137 -8.26 -3.09 21.05
N TYR A 138 -8.55 -2.37 19.98
CA TYR A 138 -8.78 -0.93 20.02
C TYR A 138 -9.95 -0.56 19.11
N ASP A 139 -10.86 0.27 19.63
CA ASP A 139 -11.98 0.89 18.90
C ASP A 139 -12.75 -0.15 18.06
N ILE A 140 -13.13 -1.26 18.72
CA ILE A 140 -13.98 -2.30 18.12
C ILE A 140 -15.44 -1.83 18.15
N GLY A 141 -16.10 -1.90 17.00
CA GLY A 141 -17.49 -1.47 16.89
C GLY A 141 -18.17 -2.00 15.64
N CYS A 142 -19.48 -1.83 15.61
CA CYS A 142 -20.30 -2.01 14.41
C CYS A 142 -21.48 -1.04 14.43
N GLY A 143 -22.20 -0.94 13.31
CA GLY A 143 -23.36 -0.06 13.24
C GLY A 143 -23.69 0.44 11.84
N ILE A 144 -24.65 1.37 11.80
CA ILE A 144 -25.00 2.14 10.60
C ILE A 144 -24.01 3.30 10.49
N VAL A 145 -23.43 3.47 9.31
CA VAL A 145 -22.42 4.48 8.99
C VAL A 145 -23.02 5.56 8.11
N ALA A 146 -22.84 6.81 8.50
CA ALA A 146 -23.11 7.96 7.65
C ALA A 146 -22.03 9.02 7.81
N HIS A 147 -21.75 9.74 6.72
CA HIS A 147 -20.80 10.84 6.72
C HIS A 147 -21.05 11.71 5.49
N LYS A 148 -20.92 13.04 5.64
CA LYS A 148 -21.13 14.02 4.56
C LYS A 148 -20.50 13.65 3.21
N HIS A 149 -19.31 13.05 3.23
CA HIS A 149 -18.59 12.61 2.03
C HIS A 149 -19.19 11.38 1.36
N ILE A 150 -19.71 10.45 2.16
CA ILE A 150 -20.42 9.27 1.69
C ILE A 150 -21.75 9.71 1.08
N ASP A 151 -22.51 10.55 1.78
CA ASP A 151 -23.82 11.02 1.33
C ASP A 151 -23.70 11.84 0.04
N ALA A 152 -22.71 12.74 -0.03
CA ALA A 152 -22.41 13.50 -1.24
C ALA A 152 -21.97 12.61 -2.41
N ALA A 153 -21.29 11.49 -2.15
CA ALA A 153 -20.91 10.53 -3.19
C ALA A 153 -22.08 9.63 -3.61
N LYS A 154 -23.02 9.30 -2.71
CA LYS A 154 -24.26 8.58 -3.04
C LYS A 154 -25.15 9.44 -3.96
N ALA A 155 -25.30 10.73 -3.64
CA ALA A 155 -26.16 11.66 -4.37
C ALA A 155 -25.61 12.08 -5.74
N ASN A 156 -24.32 11.87 -6.01
CA ASN A 156 -23.67 12.30 -7.26
C ASN A 156 -23.24 11.08 -8.11
N PRO A 157 -23.89 10.83 -9.27
CA PRO A 157 -23.56 9.71 -10.15
C PRO A 157 -22.08 9.62 -10.54
N ASP A 158 -21.42 10.76 -10.79
CA ASP A 158 -20.02 10.82 -11.19
C ASP A 158 -19.07 10.44 -10.04
N LYS A 159 -19.52 10.57 -8.79
CA LYS A 159 -18.73 10.26 -7.59
C LYS A 159 -19.07 8.90 -6.97
N LYS A 160 -20.11 8.22 -7.44
CA LYS A 160 -20.55 6.92 -6.91
C LYS A 160 -19.42 5.87 -6.94
N HIS A 161 -18.54 5.93 -7.93
CA HIS A 161 -17.37 5.05 -8.04
C HIS A 161 -16.40 5.14 -6.84
N LEU A 162 -16.41 6.24 -6.08
CA LEU A 162 -15.62 6.38 -4.87
C LEU A 162 -16.06 5.36 -3.80
N LEU A 163 -17.30 4.87 -3.85
CA LEU A 163 -17.85 3.97 -2.83
C LEU A 163 -17.45 2.50 -3.03
N ASN A 164 -16.98 2.13 -4.23
CA ASN A 164 -16.73 0.74 -4.65
C ASN A 164 -15.72 -0.05 -3.79
N ASN A 165 -14.80 0.64 -3.10
CA ASN A 165 -13.76 0.03 -2.29
C ASN A 165 -13.74 0.54 -0.84
N MET A 166 -14.87 1.03 -0.34
CA MET A 166 -14.96 1.61 1.01
C MET A 166 -14.60 0.64 2.12
N TYR A 167 -14.86 -0.66 1.95
CA TYR A 167 -14.42 -1.70 2.88
C TYR A 167 -12.91 -1.67 3.18
N GLN A 168 -12.06 -1.20 2.24
CA GLN A 168 -10.59 -1.10 2.42
C GLN A 168 -10.15 0.01 3.40
N PHE A 169 -11.08 0.89 3.75
CA PHE A 169 -10.92 1.97 4.70
C PHE A 169 -11.65 1.67 6.02
N ALA A 170 -12.17 0.45 6.19
CA ALA A 170 -12.55 -0.02 7.51
C ALA A 170 -11.27 -0.32 8.33
N PRO A 171 -11.25 0.01 9.63
CA PRO A 171 -12.31 0.69 10.40
C PRO A 171 -12.22 2.23 10.37
N GLU A 172 -11.24 2.85 9.71
CA GLU A 172 -11.05 4.32 9.70
C GLU A 172 -12.26 5.12 9.18
N ALA A 173 -13.06 4.50 8.31
CA ALA A 173 -14.21 5.08 7.66
C ALA A 173 -15.55 4.71 8.33
N ASN A 174 -15.51 4.01 9.46
CA ASN A 174 -16.69 3.59 10.19
C ASN A 174 -17.18 4.73 11.10
N PHE A 175 -17.83 5.73 10.51
CA PHE A 175 -18.48 6.83 11.23
C PHE A 175 -19.89 6.38 11.65
N TYR A 176 -19.98 5.66 12.77
CA TYR A 176 -21.25 5.16 13.26
C TYR A 176 -22.19 6.31 13.64
N VAL A 177 -23.39 6.31 13.08
CA VAL A 177 -24.51 7.18 13.48
C VAL A 177 -25.55 6.44 14.30
N THR A 178 -25.53 5.11 14.20
CA THR A 178 -26.26 4.20 15.09
C THR A 178 -25.32 3.07 15.41
N GLU A 179 -24.88 3.01 16.67
CA GLU A 179 -23.96 1.98 17.14
C GLU A 179 -24.71 0.67 17.33
N GLY A 180 -24.07 -0.43 16.93
CA GLY A 180 -24.47 -1.79 17.28
C GLY A 180 -23.73 -2.28 18.52
N GLU A 181 -24.01 -3.51 18.89
CA GLU A 181 -23.41 -4.12 20.08
C GLU A 181 -22.25 -5.04 19.69
N VAL A 182 -21.20 -5.06 20.52
CA VAL A 182 -20.08 -5.99 20.36
C VAL A 182 -19.96 -6.84 21.60
N SER A 183 -20.00 -8.16 21.41
CA SER A 183 -19.79 -9.14 22.48
C SER A 183 -18.48 -9.86 22.27
N ILE A 184 -17.72 -10.07 23.35
CA ILE A 184 -16.47 -10.83 23.36
C ILE A 184 -16.76 -12.17 24.04
N VAL A 185 -16.47 -13.29 23.37
CA VAL A 185 -16.76 -14.65 23.84
C VAL A 185 -15.50 -15.49 23.71
N ILE A 186 -15.18 -16.33 24.70
CA ILE A 186 -14.07 -17.29 24.64
C ILE A 186 -14.60 -18.71 24.82
N ASN A 187 -14.20 -19.61 23.91
CA ASN A 187 -14.52 -21.04 23.96
C ASN A 187 -15.99 -21.34 24.29
N ASP A 188 -16.90 -20.49 23.82
CA ASP A 188 -18.35 -20.54 24.01
C ASP A 188 -18.87 -20.59 25.47
N ASP A 189 -18.05 -20.47 26.55
CA ASP A 189 -18.61 -20.58 27.93
C ASP A 189 -17.72 -20.16 29.14
N ARG A 190 -16.58 -19.45 28.98
CA ARG A 190 -15.70 -19.10 30.13
C ARG A 190 -15.48 -17.60 30.36
N ASN A 191 -15.34 -17.23 31.64
CA ASN A 191 -14.92 -15.90 32.08
C ASN A 191 -13.43 -15.67 31.76
N LEU A 192 -13.15 -14.46 31.28
CA LEU A 192 -11.84 -13.97 30.86
C LEU A 192 -10.88 -13.72 32.03
N GLU A 193 -9.66 -14.23 31.94
CA GLU A 193 -8.54 -13.66 32.70
C GLU A 193 -8.00 -12.43 31.96
N LEU A 194 -8.23 -11.27 32.57
CA LEU A 194 -7.76 -9.98 32.08
C LEU A 194 -6.40 -9.69 32.70
N GLU A 195 -5.35 -9.57 31.88
CA GLU A 195 -4.02 -9.19 32.39
C GLU A 195 -3.95 -7.66 32.51
N SER A 196 -4.46 -7.12 33.62
CA SER A 196 -4.49 -5.67 33.87
C SER A 196 -3.11 -5.08 34.22
N THR A 197 -2.10 -5.92 34.48
CA THR A 197 -0.79 -5.46 34.98
C THR A 197 0.18 -5.03 33.88
N LYS A 198 -0.05 -5.43 32.63
CA LYS A 198 0.80 -5.09 31.46
C LYS A 198 -0.07 -4.71 30.26
N PRO A 199 -0.58 -3.46 30.21
CA PRO A 199 -1.40 -3.03 29.09
C PRO A 199 -0.58 -2.93 27.80
N THR A 200 -1.27 -3.13 26.67
CA THR A 200 -0.66 -2.99 25.36
C THR A 200 -0.80 -1.54 24.88
N SER A 201 0.31 -0.85 24.64
CA SER A 201 0.26 0.52 24.14
C SER A 201 -0.08 0.61 22.65
N ILE A 202 -0.90 1.59 22.29
CA ILE A 202 -1.24 1.96 20.92
C ILE A 202 -0.91 3.44 20.67
N TYR A 203 -0.26 3.71 19.54
CA TYR A 203 0.10 5.06 19.12
C TYR A 203 -0.97 5.60 18.18
N LEU A 204 -1.51 6.77 18.52
CA LEU A 204 -2.57 7.41 17.75
C LEU A 204 -2.07 8.73 17.19
N LYS A 205 -2.18 8.91 15.87
CA LYS A 205 -1.81 10.15 15.19
C LYS A 205 -3.05 10.96 14.81
N SER A 206 -2.98 12.27 14.97
CA SER A 206 -4.04 13.18 14.56
C SER A 206 -4.16 13.27 13.03
N CYS A 207 -5.39 13.40 12.55
CA CYS A 207 -5.70 13.70 11.15
C CYS A 207 -5.98 15.20 10.98
N ASN A 208 -5.25 15.87 10.10
CA ASN A 208 -5.44 17.30 9.85
C ASN A 208 -6.76 17.67 9.14
N ARG A 209 -7.62 16.70 8.81
CA ARG A 209 -8.93 16.92 8.16
C ARG A 209 -10.10 16.69 9.09
N CYS A 210 -10.12 15.55 9.77
CA CYS A 210 -11.22 15.19 10.68
C CYS A 210 -10.87 15.32 12.16
N ALA A 211 -9.64 15.76 12.50
CA ALA A 211 -9.11 15.89 13.86
C ALA A 211 -9.11 14.61 14.72
N ARG A 212 -9.63 13.47 14.22
CA ARG A 212 -9.55 12.17 14.90
C ARG A 212 -8.09 11.75 15.10
N PHE A 213 -7.82 11.21 16.28
CA PHE A 213 -6.61 10.45 16.55
C PHE A 213 -6.85 9.00 16.13
N LEU A 214 -6.01 8.47 15.23
CA LEU A 214 -6.18 7.15 14.65
C LEU A 214 -4.88 6.33 14.72
N PRO A 215 -4.96 4.99 14.83
CA PRO A 215 -3.79 4.14 15.01
C PRO A 215 -2.73 4.25 13.91
N ILE A 216 -1.47 4.21 14.36
CA ILE A 216 -0.25 4.11 13.55
C ILE A 216 0.71 3.07 14.14
N ASN A 217 1.51 2.42 13.29
CA ASN A 217 2.60 1.55 13.71
C ASN A 217 3.93 2.32 13.67
N ILE A 218 4.65 2.35 14.79
CA ILE A 218 5.93 3.07 14.89
C ILE A 218 7.15 2.17 14.72
N LYS A 219 7.00 0.85 14.93
CA LYS A 219 8.06 -0.14 14.69
C LYS A 219 8.23 -0.41 13.20
N ASP A 220 7.11 -0.59 12.49
CA ASP A 220 7.08 -0.67 11.03
C ASP A 220 6.08 0.34 10.44
N GLU A 221 6.58 1.52 10.08
CA GLU A 221 5.79 2.59 9.47
C GLU A 221 5.25 2.25 8.07
N ARG A 222 5.78 1.20 7.43
CA ARG A 222 5.32 0.70 6.12
C ARG A 222 4.14 -0.26 6.28
N TYR A 223 3.92 -0.78 7.48
CA TYR A 223 2.77 -1.60 7.83
C TYR A 223 1.58 -0.71 8.22
N HIS A 224 0.91 -0.18 7.19
CA HIS A 224 -0.08 0.89 7.31
C HIS A 224 -1.37 0.45 8.04
N LEU A 225 -1.68 1.18 9.10
CA LEU A 225 -3.03 1.29 9.66
C LEU A 225 -3.77 2.44 8.98
N SER A 226 -3.99 3.53 9.72
CA SER A 226 -4.89 4.61 9.37
C SER A 226 -4.25 5.68 8.49
N PHE A 227 -2.93 5.69 8.38
CA PHE A 227 -2.15 6.65 7.60
C PHE A 227 -1.20 5.92 6.64
N SER A 228 -0.98 6.50 5.47
CA SER A 228 0.08 6.04 4.56
C SER A 228 1.39 6.74 4.87
N SER A 229 2.51 6.12 4.51
CA SER A 229 3.83 6.74 4.66
C SER A 229 4.00 8.01 3.79
N HIS A 230 4.88 8.91 4.23
CA HIS A 230 5.22 10.14 3.51
C HIS A 230 6.45 9.96 2.61
N CYS A 231 7.62 9.75 3.21
CA CYS A 231 8.89 9.55 2.51
C CYS A 231 9.19 8.06 2.35
N VAL A 232 8.67 7.44 1.30
CA VAL A 232 9.08 6.07 0.92
C VAL A 232 10.40 6.10 0.14
N ALA A 233 10.44 6.86 -0.96
CA ALA A 233 11.62 6.91 -1.84
C ALA A 233 12.76 7.80 -1.32
N ASN A 234 12.45 8.75 -0.43
CA ASN A 234 13.40 9.73 0.11
C ASN A 234 13.50 9.61 1.63
N ALA A 235 13.41 8.39 2.17
CA ALA A 235 13.68 8.15 3.57
C ALA A 235 15.18 8.41 3.88
N PRO A 236 15.57 8.92 5.06
CA PRO A 236 14.71 9.25 6.19
C PRO A 236 13.91 10.56 6.00
N CYS A 237 12.73 10.66 6.63
CA CYS A 237 11.82 11.79 6.51
C CYS A 237 12.26 12.97 7.38
N THR A 238 12.74 14.04 6.74
CA THR A 238 13.15 15.28 7.41
C THR A 238 12.07 16.36 7.48
N HIS A 239 10.84 16.04 7.03
CA HIS A 239 9.76 17.02 6.94
C HIS A 239 8.98 17.15 8.26
N THR A 240 8.91 18.36 8.82
CA THR A 240 8.14 18.70 10.03
C THR A 240 6.66 18.33 9.88
N GLY A 241 6.07 17.72 10.91
CA GLY A 241 4.68 17.25 10.92
C GLY A 241 4.45 15.90 10.23
N PHE A 242 5.41 15.42 9.43
CA PHE A 242 5.37 14.10 8.81
C PHE A 242 6.29 13.11 9.53
N GLY A 243 7.58 13.47 9.63
CA GLY A 243 8.63 12.64 10.23
C GLY A 243 8.92 12.97 11.69
N LYS A 244 8.31 14.03 12.24
CA LYS A 244 8.47 14.43 13.64
C LYS A 244 7.09 14.79 14.19
N LEU A 245 6.57 13.95 15.10
CA LEU A 245 5.26 14.12 15.73
C LEU A 245 5.43 14.63 17.16
N LYS A 246 4.57 15.55 17.61
CA LYS A 246 4.55 16.09 18.98
C LYS A 246 3.50 15.36 19.81
N ASN A 247 3.88 14.87 21.00
CA ASN A 247 2.94 14.28 21.94
C ASN A 247 2.09 15.39 22.56
N ILE A 248 0.77 15.23 22.58
CA ILE A 248 -0.13 16.23 23.16
C ILE A 248 -0.14 16.23 24.69
N GLN A 249 0.32 15.15 25.34
CA GLN A 249 0.28 15.00 26.79
C GLN A 249 1.53 15.54 27.48
N ASP A 250 2.71 15.22 26.94
CA ASP A 250 4.01 15.53 27.57
C ASP A 250 4.94 16.39 26.69
N GLU A 251 4.46 16.83 25.52
CA GLU A 251 5.21 17.64 24.55
C GLU A 251 6.48 17.02 23.96
N THR A 252 6.74 15.73 24.22
CA THR A 252 7.87 15.00 23.65
C THR A 252 7.70 14.78 22.15
N TYR A 253 8.80 14.47 21.46
CA TYR A 253 8.78 14.25 20.02
C TYR A 253 9.10 12.81 19.64
N LEU A 254 8.28 12.24 18.76
CA LEU A 254 8.54 10.97 18.09
C LEU A 254 9.13 11.25 16.70
N ASN A 255 10.34 10.73 16.45
CA ASN A 255 10.98 10.80 15.13
C ASN A 255 10.71 9.51 14.35
N LEU A 256 10.23 9.67 13.12
CA LEU A 256 9.81 8.61 12.22
C LEU A 256 10.73 8.57 10.99
N HIS A 257 11.15 7.37 10.61
CA HIS A 257 12.04 7.14 9.47
C HIS A 257 11.34 7.45 8.13
N HIS A 258 10.12 6.98 7.91
CA HIS A 258 9.36 7.28 6.69
C HIS A 258 8.37 8.45 6.88
N GLY A 259 7.92 8.68 8.11
CA GLY A 259 6.87 9.62 8.46
C GLY A 259 5.49 9.21 7.91
N PHE A 260 4.44 9.83 8.43
CA PHE A 260 3.06 9.63 7.98
C PHE A 260 2.51 10.87 7.25
N GLN A 261 1.58 10.66 6.33
CA GLN A 261 0.79 11.76 5.76
C GLN A 261 0.02 12.50 6.86
N LEU A 262 -0.31 13.78 6.61
CA LEU A 262 -1.04 14.61 7.59
C LEU A 262 -2.51 14.17 7.72
N GLU A 263 -3.11 13.73 6.62
CA GLU A 263 -4.47 13.22 6.56
C GLU A 263 -4.53 11.68 6.68
N CYS A 264 -5.57 11.17 7.34
CA CYS A 264 -5.84 9.73 7.38
C CYS A 264 -6.26 9.24 5.98
N ARG A 265 -6.20 7.92 5.77
CA ARG A 265 -6.51 7.30 4.47
C ARG A 265 -7.92 7.60 3.97
N TYR A 266 -8.91 7.68 4.87
CA TYR A 266 -10.29 8.07 4.53
C TYR A 266 -10.35 9.52 4.03
N CYS A 267 -9.84 10.49 4.80
CA CYS A 267 -9.85 11.89 4.41
C CYS A 267 -9.00 12.13 3.15
N LYS A 268 -7.89 11.41 2.98
CA LYS A 268 -7.09 11.43 1.75
C LYS A 268 -7.91 11.06 0.52
N LYS A 269 -8.82 10.09 0.64
CA LYS A 269 -9.66 9.65 -0.47
C LYS A 269 -10.65 10.75 -0.90
N PHE A 270 -11.37 11.34 0.06
CA PHE A 270 -12.47 12.26 -0.25
C PHE A 270 -12.06 13.74 -0.35
N GLU A 271 -11.16 14.21 0.51
CA GLU A 271 -10.82 15.63 0.58
C GLU A 271 -9.57 15.98 -0.23
N VAL A 272 -8.71 15.00 -0.52
CA VAL A 272 -7.50 15.22 -1.30
C VAL A 272 -7.65 14.62 -2.69
N ASN A 273 -7.78 13.30 -2.79
CA ASN A 273 -7.77 12.59 -4.07
C ASN A 273 -9.02 12.89 -4.91
N ALA A 274 -10.22 12.90 -4.33
CA ALA A 274 -11.44 13.17 -5.11
C ALA A 274 -11.48 14.61 -5.66
N ALA A 275 -10.84 15.57 -4.98
CA ALA A 275 -10.70 16.93 -5.47
C ALA A 275 -9.61 17.06 -6.55
N HIS A 276 -8.48 16.38 -6.38
CA HIS A 276 -7.33 16.50 -7.29
C HIS A 276 -7.36 15.56 -8.51
N ASN A 277 -7.98 14.39 -8.42
CA ASN A 277 -7.98 13.43 -9.52
C ASN A 277 -8.69 13.96 -10.77
N PRO A 278 -9.86 14.62 -10.68
CA PRO A 278 -10.51 15.24 -11.85
C PRO A 278 -9.67 16.38 -12.47
N GLN A 279 -8.70 16.92 -11.72
CA GLN A 279 -7.83 18.02 -12.19
C GLN A 279 -6.61 17.49 -12.96
N ARG A 280 -6.38 16.18 -13.01
CA ARG A 280 -5.28 15.59 -13.79
C ARG A 280 -5.66 15.58 -15.26
N THR A 281 -4.77 16.05 -16.13
CA THR A 281 -4.99 15.92 -17.58
C THR A 281 -4.92 14.44 -17.98
N ALA A 282 -5.59 14.08 -19.07
CA ALA A 282 -5.52 12.73 -19.62
C ALA A 282 -4.06 12.29 -19.87
N ASP A 283 -3.19 13.21 -20.25
CA ASP A 283 -1.76 12.96 -20.46
C ASP A 283 -1.02 12.69 -19.14
N GLN A 284 -1.36 13.40 -18.06
CA GLN A 284 -0.80 13.15 -16.72
C GLN A 284 -1.24 11.78 -16.17
N MET A 285 -2.46 11.34 -16.48
CA MET A 285 -2.92 9.99 -16.12
C MET A 285 -2.21 8.89 -16.93
N LYS A 286 -1.85 9.18 -18.19
CA LYS A 286 -1.13 8.24 -19.08
C LYS A 286 0.39 8.23 -18.86
N GLU A 287 0.95 9.22 -18.17
CA GLU A 287 2.40 9.37 -17.92
C GLU A 287 2.99 8.14 -17.20
N ASP A 288 2.30 7.63 -16.18
CA ASP A 288 2.73 6.46 -15.42
C ASP A 288 2.72 5.17 -16.26
N GLY A 289 1.67 4.95 -17.05
CA GLY A 289 1.58 3.80 -17.96
C GLY A 289 2.62 3.86 -19.09
N THR A 290 2.86 5.05 -19.62
CA THR A 290 3.89 5.28 -20.65
C THR A 290 5.28 5.00 -20.10
N ARG A 291 5.58 5.49 -18.89
CA ARG A 291 6.84 5.20 -18.21
C ARG A 291 7.03 3.70 -17.98
N ARG A 292 6.02 2.99 -17.50
CA ARG A 292 6.06 1.53 -17.31
C ARG A 292 6.43 0.81 -18.62
N ARG A 293 5.77 1.18 -19.72
CA ARG A 293 6.07 0.64 -21.05
C ARG A 293 7.51 0.92 -21.50
N HIS A 294 8.07 2.09 -21.19
CA HIS A 294 9.47 2.38 -21.50
C HIS A 294 10.45 1.52 -20.69
N PHE A 295 10.14 1.21 -19.43
CA PHE A 295 10.93 0.24 -18.66
C PHE A 295 10.88 -1.15 -19.30
N GLU A 296 9.72 -1.62 -19.75
CA GLU A 296 9.59 -2.91 -20.46
C GLU A 296 10.40 -2.95 -21.77
N LEU A 297 10.36 -1.86 -22.55
CA LEU A 297 11.15 -1.74 -23.78
C LEU A 297 12.66 -1.69 -23.51
N LEU A 298 13.08 -0.99 -22.45
CA LEU A 298 14.46 -0.97 -22.00
C LEU A 298 14.92 -2.40 -21.66
N LEU A 299 14.17 -3.11 -20.81
CA LEU A 299 14.52 -4.48 -20.42
C LEU A 299 14.52 -5.43 -21.63
N THR A 300 13.59 -5.26 -22.56
CA THR A 300 13.57 -6.04 -23.81
C THR A 300 14.87 -5.88 -24.60
N HIS A 301 15.42 -4.67 -24.67
CA HIS A 301 16.73 -4.43 -25.31
C HIS A 301 17.87 -5.08 -24.51
N LEU A 302 17.95 -4.80 -23.20
CA LEU A 302 19.04 -5.31 -22.35
C LEU A 302 19.11 -6.86 -22.34
N PHE A 303 17.95 -7.52 -22.41
CA PHE A 303 17.84 -8.98 -22.45
C PHE A 303 17.65 -9.55 -23.86
N LYS A 304 17.80 -8.73 -24.91
CA LYS A 304 17.76 -9.12 -26.33
C LYS A 304 16.49 -9.90 -26.74
N GLY A 305 15.34 -9.53 -26.18
CA GLY A 305 14.06 -10.15 -26.45
C GLY A 305 13.03 -9.81 -25.37
N SER A 306 11.75 -9.80 -25.73
CA SER A 306 10.71 -9.61 -24.71
C SER A 306 10.62 -10.87 -23.86
N PRO A 307 10.37 -10.75 -22.54
CA PRO A 307 10.24 -11.90 -21.65
C PRO A 307 9.23 -12.94 -22.15
N GLN A 308 8.09 -12.51 -22.71
CA GLN A 308 7.07 -13.41 -23.25
C GLN A 308 7.54 -14.13 -24.51
N LEU A 309 8.27 -13.44 -25.40
CA LEU A 309 8.79 -14.05 -26.61
C LEU A 309 9.92 -15.05 -26.30
N ASN A 310 10.80 -14.70 -25.37
CA ASN A 310 11.83 -15.61 -24.87
C ASN A 310 11.19 -16.84 -24.20
N TYR A 311 10.15 -16.64 -23.39
CA TYR A 311 9.39 -17.73 -22.79
C TYR A 311 8.79 -18.69 -23.82
N ARG A 312 8.15 -18.17 -24.88
CA ARG A 312 7.59 -19.01 -25.97
C ARG A 312 8.66 -19.77 -26.74
N LYS A 313 9.84 -19.17 -26.94
CA LYS A 313 10.97 -19.85 -27.60
C LYS A 313 11.48 -21.02 -26.76
N GLU A 314 11.56 -20.83 -25.44
CA GLU A 314 11.95 -21.87 -24.49
C GLU A 314 10.86 -22.92 -24.26
N ASN A 315 9.58 -22.55 -24.46
CA ASN A 315 8.41 -23.39 -24.22
C ASN A 315 7.46 -23.37 -25.44
N PRO A 316 7.81 -24.08 -26.54
CA PRO A 316 6.98 -24.08 -27.75
C PRO A 316 5.55 -24.54 -27.48
N GLY A 317 4.57 -23.80 -28.02
CA GLY A 317 3.14 -24.09 -27.86
C GLY A 317 2.52 -23.63 -26.54
N LYS A 318 3.31 -23.00 -25.66
CA LYS A 318 2.84 -22.50 -24.36
C LYS A 318 2.82 -20.98 -24.29
N GLU A 319 1.85 -20.43 -23.56
CA GLU A 319 1.73 -18.99 -23.32
C GLU A 319 1.96 -18.70 -21.84
N LEU A 320 2.83 -17.70 -21.55
CA LEU A 320 3.21 -17.35 -20.18
C LEU A 320 2.01 -17.14 -19.26
N THR A 321 0.97 -16.44 -19.74
CA THR A 321 -0.25 -16.18 -18.96
C THR A 321 -0.98 -17.46 -18.58
N THR A 322 -1.13 -18.40 -19.51
CA THR A 322 -1.82 -19.68 -19.25
C THR A 322 -1.00 -20.54 -18.30
N ASP A 323 0.30 -20.68 -18.55
CA ASP A 323 1.19 -21.50 -17.74
C ASP A 323 1.28 -20.99 -16.30
N ILE A 324 1.36 -19.66 -16.10
CA ILE A 324 1.35 -19.08 -14.74
C ILE A 324 0.00 -19.31 -14.05
N TRP A 325 -1.12 -19.16 -14.76
CA TRP A 325 -2.44 -19.42 -14.18
C TRP A 325 -2.58 -20.88 -13.70
N GLU A 326 -2.12 -21.83 -14.50
CA GLU A 326 -2.13 -23.26 -14.15
C GLU A 326 -1.13 -23.58 -13.02
N LYS A 327 0.06 -23.00 -13.08
CA LYS A 327 1.13 -23.16 -12.08
C LYS A 327 0.70 -22.75 -10.67
N PHE A 328 -0.19 -21.76 -10.55
CA PHE A 328 -0.77 -21.33 -9.27
C PHE A 328 -2.12 -22.00 -8.96
N GLY A 329 -2.43 -23.12 -9.62
CA GLY A 329 -3.64 -23.90 -9.36
C GLY A 329 -4.93 -23.14 -9.67
N LYS A 330 -4.88 -22.18 -10.59
CA LYS A 330 -6.03 -21.34 -11.01
C LYS A 330 -6.58 -20.47 -9.87
N LYS A 331 -5.75 -20.14 -8.88
CA LYS A 331 -6.12 -19.31 -7.71
C LYS A 331 -5.23 -18.09 -7.58
N CYS A 332 -5.76 -17.05 -6.95
CA CYS A 332 -4.96 -15.92 -6.50
C CYS A 332 -3.95 -16.37 -5.45
N PHE A 333 -2.67 -16.10 -5.65
CA PHE A 333 -1.63 -16.49 -4.69
C PHE A 333 -1.86 -15.91 -3.28
N LYS A 334 -2.26 -14.64 -3.19
CA LYS A 334 -2.44 -13.96 -1.90
C LYS A 334 -3.71 -14.41 -1.16
N CYS A 335 -4.87 -14.23 -1.78
CA CYS A 335 -6.15 -14.44 -1.09
C CYS A 335 -6.78 -15.81 -1.34
N GLN A 336 -6.13 -16.69 -2.12
CA GLN A 336 -6.57 -18.05 -2.45
C GLN A 336 -7.93 -18.15 -3.17
N ALA A 337 -8.51 -17.02 -3.59
CA ALA A 337 -9.75 -16.99 -4.36
C ALA A 337 -9.55 -17.62 -5.73
N ASP A 338 -10.52 -18.41 -6.17
CA ASP A 338 -10.53 -19.02 -7.50
C ASP A 338 -10.55 -17.94 -8.60
N ILE A 339 -9.78 -18.18 -9.65
CA ILE A 339 -9.71 -17.36 -10.85
C ILE A 339 -10.15 -18.26 -12.01
N PRO A 340 -11.41 -18.17 -12.48
CA PRO A 340 -12.00 -19.13 -13.42
C PRO A 340 -11.28 -19.21 -14.78
N SER A 341 -10.61 -18.13 -15.19
CA SER A 341 -9.90 -18.08 -16.46
C SER A 341 -8.59 -17.29 -16.38
N ALA A 342 -7.59 -17.69 -17.18
CA ALA A 342 -6.32 -16.96 -17.31
C ALA A 342 -6.50 -15.50 -17.76
N ARG A 343 -7.64 -15.14 -18.37
CA ARG A 343 -7.97 -13.76 -18.80
C ARG A 343 -8.40 -12.86 -17.63
N GLU A 344 -8.93 -13.45 -16.56
CA GLU A 344 -9.34 -12.73 -15.36
C GLU A 344 -8.19 -12.54 -14.37
N MET A 345 -7.12 -13.32 -14.54
CA MET A 345 -5.88 -13.19 -13.78
C MET A 345 -5.20 -11.85 -14.09
N ASN A 346 -4.64 -11.22 -13.06
CA ASN A 346 -3.60 -10.22 -13.24
C ASN A 346 -2.24 -10.92 -13.17
N LEU A 347 -1.56 -10.99 -14.32
CA LEU A 347 -0.19 -11.49 -14.41
C LEU A 347 0.76 -10.44 -13.81
N ASP A 348 1.21 -10.66 -12.58
CA ASP A 348 1.99 -9.66 -11.84
C ASP A 348 3.50 -9.92 -11.88
N HIS A 349 4.26 -8.84 -11.85
CA HIS A 349 5.70 -8.92 -11.68
C HIS A 349 5.99 -9.26 -10.21
N THR A 350 6.43 -10.48 -9.94
CA THR A 350 6.74 -10.93 -8.58
C THR A 350 7.64 -9.94 -7.87
N ARG A 351 8.77 -9.60 -8.51
CA ARG A 351 9.62 -8.48 -8.12
C ARG A 351 9.30 -7.24 -8.98
N PRO A 352 9.33 -6.01 -8.45
CA PRO A 352 8.78 -4.84 -9.15
C PRO A 352 9.54 -4.44 -10.43
N LEU A 353 8.80 -4.09 -11.48
CA LEU A 353 9.36 -3.53 -12.72
C LEU A 353 10.12 -2.22 -12.51
N ALA A 354 9.67 -1.39 -11.56
CA ALA A 354 10.38 -0.17 -11.16
C ALA A 354 11.82 -0.45 -10.67
N LEU A 355 12.08 -1.68 -10.23
CA LEU A 355 13.38 -2.18 -9.78
C LEU A 355 14.10 -3.00 -10.88
N LEU A 356 13.69 -2.85 -12.14
CA LEU A 356 14.26 -3.52 -13.32
C LEU A 356 14.08 -5.04 -13.36
N TRP A 357 13.10 -5.57 -12.62
CA TRP A 357 12.71 -6.97 -12.71
C TRP A 357 11.67 -7.17 -13.83
N PRO A 358 11.95 -8.01 -14.85
CA PRO A 358 11.04 -8.22 -15.98
C PRO A 358 9.84 -9.11 -15.62
N LEU A 359 8.80 -9.06 -16.46
CA LEU A 359 7.66 -10.00 -16.37
C LEU A 359 7.99 -11.32 -17.06
N ASP A 360 8.61 -12.26 -16.35
CA ASP A 360 9.07 -13.53 -16.90
C ASP A 360 8.36 -14.74 -16.26
N LYS A 361 8.93 -15.95 -16.42
CA LYS A 361 8.41 -17.22 -15.87
C LYS A 361 8.27 -17.26 -14.34
N THR A 362 8.82 -16.27 -13.65
CA THR A 362 8.71 -16.12 -12.20
C THR A 362 7.50 -15.29 -11.79
N ALA A 363 6.70 -14.77 -12.74
CA ALA A 363 5.50 -13.97 -12.49
C ALA A 363 4.51 -14.63 -11.51
N THR A 364 3.71 -13.81 -10.82
CA THR A 364 2.73 -14.28 -9.83
C THR A 364 1.31 -14.15 -10.37
N CYS A 365 0.47 -15.16 -10.08
CA CYS A 365 -0.97 -15.13 -10.34
C CYS A 365 -1.70 -14.36 -9.21
N LEU A 366 -2.28 -13.19 -9.52
CA LEU A 366 -3.07 -12.40 -8.55
C LEU A 366 -4.45 -12.04 -9.08
N CYS A 367 -5.43 -11.93 -8.18
CA CYS A 367 -6.70 -11.28 -8.50
C CYS A 367 -6.54 -9.76 -8.60
N LYS A 368 -7.50 -9.07 -9.22
CA LYS A 368 -7.48 -7.60 -9.38
C LYS A 368 -7.30 -6.85 -8.06
N GLY A 369 -7.93 -7.33 -6.98
CA GLY A 369 -7.86 -6.73 -5.65
C GLY A 369 -6.45 -6.79 -5.06
N CYS A 370 -5.87 -7.99 -4.99
CA CYS A 370 -4.51 -8.20 -4.47
C CYS A 370 -3.44 -7.52 -5.33
N ASN A 371 -3.55 -7.59 -6.66
CA ASN A 371 -2.62 -6.89 -7.56
C ASN A 371 -2.62 -5.36 -7.30
N SER A 372 -3.81 -4.76 -7.16
CA SER A 372 -3.95 -3.33 -6.86
C SER A 372 -3.41 -2.94 -5.47
N GLN A 373 -3.38 -3.88 -4.53
CA GLN A 373 -2.79 -3.67 -3.20
C GLN A 373 -1.27 -3.81 -3.27
N LYS A 374 -0.73 -4.84 -3.95
CA LYS A 374 0.70 -5.07 -4.09
C LYS A 374 1.42 -3.87 -4.71
N ARG A 375 0.94 -3.39 -5.88
CA ARG A 375 1.56 -2.29 -6.64
C ARG A 375 3.05 -2.57 -6.90
N ASP A 376 3.91 -1.57 -6.71
CA ASP A 376 5.37 -1.67 -6.86
C ASP A 376 6.09 -2.14 -5.58
N ARG A 377 5.37 -2.71 -4.59
CA ARG A 377 6.02 -3.24 -3.38
C ARG A 377 6.82 -4.50 -3.69
N PRO A 378 8.06 -4.64 -3.15
CA PRO A 378 8.80 -5.89 -3.21
C PRO A 378 8.06 -7.00 -2.43
N PRO A 379 8.34 -8.29 -2.72
CA PRO A 379 7.68 -9.40 -2.05
C PRO A 379 7.75 -9.32 -0.52
N SER A 380 8.90 -9.01 0.07
CA SER A 380 9.09 -8.85 1.52
C SER A 380 8.24 -7.77 2.19
N GLU A 381 7.71 -6.81 1.43
CA GLU A 381 6.83 -5.76 1.95
C GLU A 381 5.33 -6.07 1.78
N TYR A 382 4.98 -7.18 1.10
CA TYR A 382 3.60 -7.50 0.78
C TYR A 382 3.15 -8.90 1.21
N TYR A 383 4.05 -9.87 1.19
CA TYR A 383 3.78 -11.24 1.58
C TYR A 383 4.33 -11.49 2.99
N ALA A 384 3.59 -12.30 3.76
CA ALA A 384 4.05 -12.85 5.01
C ALA A 384 5.16 -13.89 4.77
N GLU A 385 5.90 -14.25 5.81
CA GLU A 385 7.06 -15.15 5.70
C GLU A 385 6.71 -16.53 5.13
N ASN A 386 5.63 -17.13 5.64
CA ASN A 386 5.10 -18.40 5.11
C ASN A 386 4.64 -18.31 3.64
N GLU A 387 4.17 -17.14 3.20
CA GLU A 387 3.85 -16.88 1.80
C GLU A 387 5.13 -16.74 0.97
N ILE A 388 6.18 -16.08 1.50
CA ILE A 388 7.48 -15.99 0.82
C ILE A 388 8.06 -17.39 0.56
N GLU A 389 7.99 -18.31 1.54
CA GLU A 389 8.43 -19.70 1.37
C GLU A 389 7.66 -20.41 0.25
N LYS A 390 6.32 -20.32 0.26
CA LYS A 390 5.47 -20.92 -0.78
C LYS A 390 5.75 -20.30 -2.16
N LEU A 391 5.93 -18.99 -2.20
CA LEU A 391 6.22 -18.26 -3.43
C LEU A 391 7.58 -18.66 -4.01
N SER A 392 8.58 -18.87 -3.14
CA SER A 392 9.91 -19.38 -3.53
C SER A 392 9.79 -20.73 -4.23
N VAL A 393 9.08 -21.68 -3.63
CA VAL A 393 8.87 -23.02 -4.20
C VAL A 393 8.18 -22.95 -5.56
N ILE A 394 7.11 -22.16 -5.67
CA ILE A 394 6.37 -22.05 -6.94
C ILE A 394 7.22 -21.33 -7.99
N THR A 395 7.75 -20.15 -7.68
CA THR A 395 8.42 -19.29 -8.68
C THR A 395 9.83 -19.76 -9.04
N GLY A 396 10.49 -20.51 -8.14
CA GLY A 396 11.90 -20.86 -8.23
C GLY A 396 12.85 -19.72 -7.85
N ILE A 397 12.34 -18.61 -7.32
CA ILE A 397 13.17 -17.51 -6.78
C ILE A 397 13.58 -17.88 -5.36
N SER A 398 14.85 -17.72 -4.99
CA SER A 398 15.29 -17.99 -3.62
C SER A 398 14.59 -17.09 -2.60
N ILE A 399 14.47 -17.55 -1.35
CA ILE A 399 13.90 -16.76 -0.24
C ILE A 399 14.71 -15.47 -0.04
N GLU A 400 16.04 -15.55 -0.14
CA GLU A 400 16.93 -14.40 -0.07
C GLU A 400 16.57 -13.34 -1.14
N ASP A 401 16.40 -13.77 -2.40
CA ASP A 401 16.03 -12.88 -3.50
C ASP A 401 14.63 -12.29 -3.38
N LEU A 402 13.67 -13.04 -2.84
CA LEU A 402 12.33 -12.54 -2.56
C LEU A 402 12.34 -11.52 -1.42
N ASN A 403 13.23 -11.71 -0.45
CA ASN A 403 13.37 -10.80 0.67
C ASN A 403 14.16 -9.53 0.33
N ASN A 404 14.98 -9.55 -0.70
CA ASN A 404 15.76 -8.41 -1.16
C ASN A 404 14.90 -7.35 -1.87
N PRO A 405 14.73 -6.14 -1.30
CA PRO A 405 13.98 -5.04 -1.94
C PRO A 405 14.82 -4.26 -2.97
N GLY A 406 15.99 -4.79 -3.35
CA GLY A 406 16.95 -4.20 -4.25
C GLY A 406 16.61 -4.33 -5.73
N PRO A 407 17.27 -3.55 -6.59
CA PRO A 407 17.11 -3.65 -8.02
C PRO A 407 17.79 -4.88 -8.61
N ASN A 408 17.35 -5.26 -9.80
CA ASN A 408 17.96 -6.32 -10.60
C ASN A 408 19.38 -5.92 -11.02
N LEU A 409 20.40 -6.41 -10.29
CA LEU A 409 21.80 -6.07 -10.56
C LEU A 409 22.26 -6.51 -11.95
N ILE A 410 21.70 -7.59 -12.51
CA ILE A 410 22.00 -8.03 -13.88
C ILE A 410 21.54 -6.97 -14.89
N ALA A 411 20.34 -6.42 -14.71
CA ALA A 411 19.82 -5.36 -15.56
C ALA A 411 20.61 -4.06 -15.37
N VAL A 412 20.97 -3.70 -14.13
CA VAL A 412 21.81 -2.52 -13.83
C VAL A 412 23.17 -2.62 -14.52
N ASN A 413 23.86 -3.75 -14.41
CA ASN A 413 25.15 -3.96 -15.07
C ASN A 413 25.04 -3.81 -16.59
N LYS A 414 24.05 -4.46 -17.22
CA LYS A 414 23.82 -4.35 -18.67
C LYS A 414 23.51 -2.93 -19.10
N LEU A 415 22.69 -2.21 -18.32
CA LEU A 415 22.34 -0.82 -18.58
C LEU A 415 23.56 0.08 -18.54
N VAL A 416 24.42 -0.08 -17.54
CA VAL A 416 25.65 0.68 -17.39
C VAL A 416 26.62 0.43 -18.55
N SER A 417 26.73 -0.82 -19.01
CA SER A 417 27.54 -1.17 -20.18
C SER A 417 27.02 -0.58 -21.49
N ASP A 418 25.72 -0.23 -21.56
CA ASP A 418 25.05 0.23 -22.78
C ASP A 418 24.47 1.65 -22.63
N LEU A 419 25.12 2.48 -21.81
CA LEU A 419 24.68 3.86 -21.54
C LEU A 419 24.65 4.72 -22.80
N ASP A 420 25.59 4.53 -23.71
CA ASP A 420 25.65 5.30 -24.95
C ASP A 420 24.42 5.05 -25.81
N TRP A 421 24.03 3.79 -25.97
CA TRP A 421 22.78 3.42 -26.64
C TRP A 421 21.56 4.00 -25.92
N LEU A 422 21.49 3.88 -24.59
CA LEU A 422 20.38 4.43 -23.80
C LEU A 422 20.19 5.93 -24.08
N ILE A 423 21.28 6.69 -24.04
CA ILE A 423 21.26 8.14 -24.13
C ILE A 423 21.07 8.61 -25.57
N LEU A 424 21.82 8.04 -26.51
CA LEU A 424 21.90 8.53 -27.89
C LEU A 424 20.82 7.95 -28.82
N GLU A 425 20.27 6.78 -28.48
CA GLU A 425 19.25 6.11 -29.28
C GLU A 425 17.92 5.97 -28.54
N PHE A 426 17.93 5.34 -27.36
CA PHE A 426 16.67 5.01 -26.68
C PHE A 426 15.89 6.25 -26.26
N CYS A 427 16.56 7.25 -25.66
CA CYS A 427 15.94 8.50 -25.24
C CYS A 427 15.44 9.36 -26.41
N HIS A 428 15.91 9.10 -27.63
CA HIS A 428 15.50 9.80 -28.86
C HIS A 428 14.33 9.12 -29.59
N LYS A 429 13.76 8.04 -29.04
CA LYS A 429 12.54 7.43 -29.60
C LYS A 429 11.40 8.47 -29.61
N PRO A 430 10.51 8.45 -30.64
CA PRO A 430 9.48 9.48 -30.82
C PRO A 430 8.62 9.77 -29.60
N GLU A 431 8.31 8.77 -28.76
CA GLU A 431 7.54 8.98 -27.54
C GLU A 431 8.33 9.65 -26.40
N LEU A 432 9.64 9.38 -26.29
CA LEU A 432 10.51 9.95 -25.26
C LEU A 432 10.99 11.37 -25.62
N ALA A 433 11.06 11.68 -26.92
CA ALA A 433 11.40 13.01 -27.43
C ALA A 433 10.27 14.04 -27.27
N LYS A 434 9.05 13.63 -26.89
CA LYS A 434 7.91 14.55 -26.70
C LYS A 434 8.07 15.38 -25.43
N GLU A 435 7.82 16.68 -25.58
CA GLU A 435 7.63 17.59 -24.46
C GLU A 435 6.15 17.67 -24.08
N ARG A 436 5.83 17.52 -22.79
CA ARG A 436 4.48 17.63 -22.25
C ARG A 436 4.50 18.51 -21.01
N ASP A 437 3.67 19.56 -20.98
CA ASP A 437 3.62 20.54 -19.89
C ASP A 437 5.01 21.12 -19.52
N GLY A 438 5.83 21.45 -20.53
CA GLY A 438 7.15 22.03 -20.29
C GLY A 438 8.23 21.03 -19.85
N LYS A 439 7.97 19.72 -19.97
CA LYS A 439 8.86 18.65 -19.50
C LYS A 439 9.10 17.62 -20.60
N LEU A 440 10.37 17.32 -20.85
CA LEU A 440 10.76 16.27 -21.79
C LEU A 440 10.52 14.89 -21.18
N THR A 441 9.85 14.01 -21.93
CA THR A 441 9.51 12.66 -21.45
C THR A 441 10.76 11.82 -21.17
N ALA A 442 11.82 11.97 -21.98
CA ALA A 442 13.12 11.35 -21.76
C ALA A 442 13.73 11.71 -20.39
N GLU A 443 13.69 12.98 -19.99
CA GLU A 443 14.20 13.36 -18.68
C GLU A 443 13.39 12.74 -17.53
N LEU A 444 12.06 12.66 -17.67
CA LEU A 444 11.19 12.04 -16.67
C LEU A 444 11.48 10.54 -16.54
N PHE A 445 11.74 9.88 -17.67
CA PHE A 445 12.18 8.49 -17.71
C PHE A 445 13.54 8.31 -17.03
N LEU A 446 14.56 9.09 -17.41
CA LEU A 446 15.90 9.03 -16.81
C LEU A 446 15.87 9.33 -15.32
N LYS A 447 15.03 10.27 -14.85
CA LYS A 447 14.83 10.55 -13.41
C LYS A 447 14.28 9.34 -12.66
N ALA A 448 13.32 8.64 -13.26
CA ALA A 448 12.78 7.44 -12.66
C ALA A 448 13.82 6.32 -12.61
N LEU A 449 14.60 6.15 -13.68
CA LEU A 449 15.67 5.17 -13.77
C LEU A 449 16.81 5.46 -12.78
N GLN A 450 17.19 6.74 -12.62
CA GLN A 450 18.22 7.18 -11.67
C GLN A 450 17.85 6.81 -10.22
N LYS A 451 16.57 6.89 -9.85
CA LYS A 451 16.13 6.48 -8.49
C LYS A 451 16.43 5.00 -8.23
N THR A 452 16.31 4.17 -9.25
CA THR A 452 16.62 2.74 -9.17
C THR A 452 18.13 2.51 -9.11
N LEU A 453 18.90 3.22 -9.94
CA LEU A 453 20.37 3.16 -9.92
C LEU A 453 20.97 3.60 -8.59
N ASN A 454 20.43 4.65 -7.97
CA ASN A 454 20.91 5.16 -6.69
C ASN A 454 20.77 4.15 -5.53
N LYS A 455 20.02 3.07 -5.71
CA LYS A 455 19.94 1.95 -4.75
C LYS A 455 21.11 0.98 -4.85
N THR A 456 22.05 1.19 -5.76
CA THR A 456 23.22 0.33 -5.98
C THR A 456 24.49 1.15 -5.93
N GLU A 457 25.59 0.56 -5.45
CA GLU A 457 26.90 1.22 -5.44
C GLU A 457 27.33 1.61 -6.86
N LEU A 458 27.18 0.70 -7.83
CA LEU A 458 27.53 0.94 -9.23
C LEU A 458 26.72 2.11 -9.83
N GLY A 459 25.41 2.13 -9.59
CA GLY A 459 24.52 3.12 -10.17
C GLY A 459 24.70 4.54 -9.59
N GLN A 460 25.17 4.67 -8.35
CA GLN A 460 25.45 5.96 -7.72
C GLN A 460 26.59 6.74 -8.40
N VAL A 461 27.47 6.06 -9.13
CA VAL A 461 28.58 6.68 -9.87
C VAL A 461 28.10 7.47 -11.09
N TYR A 462 26.91 7.16 -11.61
CA TYR A 462 26.40 7.75 -12.84
C TYR A 462 25.31 8.78 -12.56
N ASP A 463 25.41 9.94 -13.21
CA ASP A 463 24.34 10.93 -13.31
C ASP A 463 23.76 10.90 -14.72
N LEU A 464 22.66 10.16 -14.90
CA LEU A 464 22.06 9.92 -16.20
C LEU A 464 21.62 11.21 -16.90
N LEU A 465 21.12 12.21 -16.15
CA LEU A 465 20.68 13.48 -16.75
C LEU A 465 21.88 14.32 -17.17
N LYS A 466 22.93 14.36 -16.35
CA LYS A 466 24.16 15.06 -16.72
C LYS A 466 24.76 14.46 -17.99
N ILE A 467 24.85 13.13 -18.07
CA ILE A 467 25.33 12.43 -19.26
C ILE A 467 24.44 12.72 -20.47
N TYR A 468 23.11 12.66 -20.30
CA TYR A 468 22.14 13.00 -21.34
C TYR A 468 22.35 14.42 -21.90
N ASN A 469 22.46 15.40 -21.02
CA ASN A 469 22.65 16.80 -21.41
C ASN A 469 24.01 17.02 -22.09
N GLN A 470 25.08 16.43 -21.56
CA GLN A 470 26.43 16.54 -22.14
C GLN A 470 26.48 15.93 -23.55
N LYS A 471 25.93 14.74 -23.73
CA LYS A 471 25.93 14.05 -25.03
C LYS A 471 25.04 14.72 -26.06
N ASN A 472 23.93 15.33 -25.65
CA ASN A 472 23.07 16.09 -26.56
C ASN A 472 23.60 17.49 -26.88
N ALA A 473 24.40 18.10 -26.00
CA ALA A 473 25.07 19.36 -26.30
C ALA A 473 26.28 19.20 -27.24
N ALA A 474 26.78 17.97 -27.38
CA ALA A 474 27.88 17.61 -28.29
C ALA A 474 27.41 17.14 -29.68
N LYS A 475 26.09 17.03 -29.89
CA LYS A 475 25.46 16.89 -31.22
C LYS A 475 25.13 18.27 -31.76
#